data_AF-A0A1L3Q086-F1
#
_entry.id   AF-A0A1L3Q086-F1
#
_cell.length_a   1.000
_cell.length_b   1.000
_cell.length_c   1.000
_cell.angle_alpha   90.00
_cell.angle_beta   90.00
_cell.angle_gamma   90.00
#
_symmetry.space_group_name_H-M   'P 1'
#
loop_
_entity.id
_entity.type
_entity.pdbx_description
1 polymer ?
#
loop_
_entity_poly.entity_id
_entity_poly.type
_entity_poly.pdbx_seq_one_letter_code
_entity_poly.pdbx_strand_id
1 'polypeptide(L)'
;MINSNMARFGMNIYPHIGKNINIIDVHKYREQGREDELYNKYLKDTDINPILEEMLSEITENESDKKCRTIVYSLSYFIRLVGLDPVVEAIESLSKKGDINKSVNFLHITKGMHGTTVENTLKQVCDTVIELQVEERSFNVQRTIFIRKLYGSIAPDNFLPFYIGKEGIKLDTIKRIL
;
A
#
# COMPACT_ATOMS: atom_id res chain seq x y z
N MET A 1 -3.48 -16.90 -3.01
CA MET A 1 -2.20 -16.46 -2.39
C MET A 1 -2.41 -15.64 -1.11
N ILE A 2 -3.30 -14.65 -1.07
CA ILE A 2 -3.54 -13.81 0.13
C ILE A 2 -3.99 -14.64 1.33
N ASN A 3 -4.99 -15.51 1.16
CA ASN A 3 -5.53 -16.33 2.25
C ASN A 3 -4.47 -17.24 2.90
N SER A 4 -3.63 -17.90 2.10
CA SER A 4 -2.56 -18.75 2.62
C SER A 4 -1.49 -17.97 3.39
N ASN A 5 -1.23 -16.71 2.99
CA ASN A 5 -0.30 -15.85 3.69
C ASN A 5 -0.89 -15.34 5.01
N MET A 6 -2.16 -14.94 5.02
CA MET A 6 -2.84 -14.49 6.25
C MET A 6 -2.97 -15.62 7.27
N ALA A 7 -3.29 -16.83 6.82
CA ALA A 7 -3.39 -18.00 7.69
C ALA A 7 -2.08 -18.33 8.43
N ARG A 8 -0.91 -18.05 7.81
CA ARG A 8 0.41 -18.22 8.46
C ARG A 8 0.60 -17.29 9.66
N PHE A 9 -0.11 -16.17 9.71
CA PHE A 9 -0.12 -15.23 10.83
C PHE A 9 -1.33 -15.42 11.75
N GLY A 10 -1.98 -16.61 11.71
CA GLY A 10 -3.15 -16.91 12.53
C GLY A 10 -4.43 -16.16 12.11
N MET A 11 -4.42 -15.48 10.96
CA MET A 11 -5.58 -14.73 10.47
C MET A 11 -6.38 -15.56 9.47
N ASN A 12 -7.49 -16.16 9.92
CA ASN A 12 -8.46 -16.79 9.04
C ASN A 12 -9.48 -15.76 8.53
N ILE A 13 -9.26 -15.25 7.32
CA ILE A 13 -10.14 -14.22 6.73
C ILE A 13 -11.33 -14.79 5.95
N TYR A 14 -11.37 -16.09 5.68
CA TYR A 14 -12.39 -16.70 4.81
C TYR A 14 -13.83 -16.42 5.26
N PRO A 15 -14.19 -16.53 6.56
CA PRO A 15 -15.55 -16.27 7.03
C PRO A 15 -16.00 -14.81 6.90
N HIS A 16 -15.06 -13.91 6.63
CA HIS A 16 -15.21 -12.45 6.63
C HIS A 16 -15.26 -11.86 5.22
N ILE A 17 -14.80 -12.60 4.21
CA ILE A 17 -14.86 -12.19 2.80
C ILE A 17 -16.33 -12.03 2.39
N GLY A 18 -16.66 -10.91 1.74
CA GLY A 18 -18.02 -10.56 1.31
C GLY A 18 -18.95 -10.09 2.43
N LYS A 19 -18.50 -10.14 3.70
CA LYS A 19 -19.25 -9.59 4.85
C LYS A 19 -18.64 -8.28 5.33
N ASN A 20 -17.37 -8.33 5.74
CA ASN A 20 -16.65 -7.21 6.31
C ASN A 20 -15.22 -7.06 5.76
N ILE A 21 -14.81 -7.96 4.87
CA ILE A 21 -13.59 -7.85 4.07
C ILE A 21 -14.02 -7.95 2.60
N ASN A 22 -13.68 -6.94 1.82
CA ASN A 22 -13.74 -7.01 0.36
C ASN A 22 -12.33 -7.20 -0.19
N ILE A 23 -12.17 -8.07 -1.19
CA ILE A 23 -10.88 -8.30 -1.85
C ILE A 23 -11.06 -7.95 -3.33
N ILE A 24 -10.32 -6.92 -3.75
CA ILE A 24 -10.26 -6.49 -5.14
C ILE A 24 -8.99 -7.05 -5.75
N ASP A 25 -9.11 -8.08 -6.58
CA ASP A 25 -7.96 -8.68 -7.26
C ASP A 25 -7.67 -7.95 -8.57
N VAL A 26 -6.76 -6.98 -8.49
CA VAL A 26 -6.29 -6.22 -9.67
C VAL A 26 -5.26 -6.99 -10.51
N HIS A 27 -4.72 -8.11 -10.00
CA HIS A 27 -3.77 -8.92 -10.75
C HIS A 27 -4.46 -9.82 -11.78
N LYS A 28 -5.76 -10.12 -11.61
CA LYS A 28 -6.55 -10.86 -12.61
C LYS A 28 -6.46 -10.23 -14.01
N TYR A 29 -6.42 -8.90 -14.09
CA TYR A 29 -6.29 -8.16 -15.35
C TYR A 29 -4.92 -8.35 -16.03
N ARG A 30 -3.88 -8.70 -15.25
CA ARG A 30 -2.55 -9.01 -15.79
C ARG A 30 -2.49 -10.37 -16.47
N GLU A 31 -3.30 -11.33 -16.00
CA GLU A 31 -3.39 -12.67 -16.60
C GLU A 31 -4.28 -12.67 -17.84
N GLN A 32 -5.42 -11.95 -17.79
CA GLN A 32 -6.31 -11.76 -18.94
C GLN A 32 -5.64 -10.97 -20.08
N GLY A 33 -4.72 -10.06 -19.74
CA GLY A 33 -3.97 -9.28 -20.73
C GLY A 33 -2.99 -10.07 -21.62
N ARG A 34 -2.79 -11.37 -21.39
CA ARG A 34 -2.01 -12.22 -22.29
C ARG A 34 -2.80 -12.81 -23.45
N GLU A 35 -4.15 -12.80 -23.39
CA GLU A 35 -5.00 -13.39 -24.44
C GLU A 35 -6.02 -12.41 -25.05
N ASP A 36 -6.23 -11.22 -24.47
CA ASP A 36 -7.33 -10.34 -24.87
C ASP A 36 -6.91 -9.17 -25.81
N GLU A 37 -7.62 -9.01 -26.93
CA GLU A 37 -7.50 -7.85 -27.82
C GLU A 37 -7.84 -6.54 -27.07
N LEU A 38 -8.66 -6.62 -26.02
CA LEU A 38 -9.04 -5.50 -25.17
C LEU A 38 -7.82 -4.92 -24.42
N TYR A 39 -6.94 -5.76 -23.87
CA TYR A 39 -5.71 -5.33 -23.18
C TYR A 39 -4.73 -4.64 -24.14
N ASN A 40 -4.64 -5.12 -25.37
CA ASN A 40 -3.86 -4.48 -26.43
C ASN A 40 -4.51 -3.18 -26.95
N LYS A 41 -5.84 -3.06 -26.90
CA LYS A 41 -6.59 -1.84 -27.23
C LYS A 41 -6.41 -0.76 -26.16
N TYR A 42 -6.46 -1.12 -24.88
CA TYR A 42 -6.21 -0.20 -23.75
C TYR A 42 -4.77 0.32 -23.69
N LEU A 43 -3.80 -0.40 -24.27
CA LEU A 43 -2.41 0.03 -24.37
C LEU A 43 -2.08 0.83 -25.64
N LYS A 44 -2.89 0.74 -26.70
CA LYS A 44 -2.60 1.36 -28.00
C LYS A 44 -3.31 2.70 -28.23
N ASP A 45 -4.49 2.90 -27.68
CA ASP A 45 -5.26 4.13 -27.82
C ASP A 45 -5.62 4.68 -26.43
N THR A 46 -4.87 5.70 -26.00
CA THR A 46 -5.23 6.73 -25.00
C THR A 46 -6.37 6.36 -24.02
N ASP A 47 -6.09 5.54 -23.01
CA ASP A 47 -6.54 5.68 -21.61
C ASP A 47 -6.24 4.37 -20.86
N ILE A 48 -5.09 4.33 -20.18
CA ILE A 48 -4.73 3.28 -19.20
C ILE A 48 -5.42 3.58 -17.83
N ASN A 49 -6.20 4.66 -17.77
CA ASN A 49 -7.02 5.12 -16.66
C ASN A 49 -8.08 4.12 -16.12
N PRO A 50 -8.74 3.25 -16.91
CA PRO A 50 -9.94 2.55 -16.45
C PRO A 50 -9.68 1.49 -15.37
N ILE A 51 -8.49 0.89 -15.28
CA ILE A 51 -8.19 -0.09 -14.21
C ILE A 51 -8.01 0.62 -12.85
N LEU A 52 -7.33 1.77 -12.87
CA LEU A 52 -7.16 2.57 -11.66
C LEU A 52 -8.50 3.18 -11.25
N GLU A 53 -9.27 3.71 -12.21
CA GLU A 53 -10.62 4.23 -11.97
C GLU A 53 -11.59 3.15 -11.50
N GLU A 54 -11.61 1.95 -12.09
CA GLU A 54 -12.46 0.83 -11.66
C GLU A 54 -12.10 0.42 -10.22
N MET A 55 -10.80 0.32 -9.90
CA MET A 55 -10.37 0.04 -8.52
C MET A 55 -10.79 1.16 -7.56
N LEU A 56 -10.60 2.43 -7.93
CA LEU A 56 -11.02 3.56 -7.11
C LEU A 56 -12.54 3.61 -6.96
N SER A 57 -13.29 3.29 -8.01
CA SER A 57 -14.75 3.19 -8.00
C SER A 57 -15.18 2.10 -7.05
N GLU A 58 -14.62 0.90 -7.16
CA GLU A 58 -14.91 -0.20 -6.25
C GLU A 58 -14.56 0.14 -4.80
N ILE A 59 -13.44 0.83 -4.55
CA ILE A 59 -13.09 1.30 -3.19
C ILE A 59 -14.12 2.35 -2.72
N THR A 60 -14.44 3.35 -3.54
CA THR A 60 -15.25 4.50 -3.13
C THR A 60 -16.75 4.20 -3.05
N GLU A 61 -17.29 3.34 -3.90
CA GLU A 61 -18.68 2.86 -3.87
C GLU A 61 -18.94 1.96 -2.66
N ASN A 62 -18.01 1.04 -2.35
CA ASN A 62 -18.11 0.22 -1.14
C ASN A 62 -17.96 1.05 0.15
N GLU A 63 -17.39 2.24 0.05
CA GLU A 63 -17.19 3.17 1.16
C GLU A 63 -18.33 4.16 1.35
N SER A 64 -19.42 4.13 0.56
CA SER A 64 -20.35 5.27 0.47
C SER A 64 -20.92 5.77 1.81
N ASP A 65 -21.11 4.89 2.82
CA ASP A 65 -21.69 5.26 4.12
C ASP A 65 -21.04 4.60 5.36
N LYS A 66 -19.91 3.91 5.19
CA LYS A 66 -19.27 3.16 6.28
C LYS A 66 -17.79 3.46 6.40
N LYS A 67 -17.33 3.61 7.65
CA LYS A 67 -15.90 3.64 7.98
C LYS A 67 -15.22 2.37 7.47
N CYS A 68 -14.26 2.53 6.58
CA CYS A 68 -13.50 1.44 5.98
C CYS A 68 -12.02 1.52 6.37
N ARG A 69 -11.32 0.40 6.21
CA ARG A 69 -9.86 0.33 6.22
C ARG A 69 -9.42 -0.28 4.90
N THR A 70 -8.77 0.51 4.08
CA THR A 70 -8.36 0.12 2.73
C THR A 70 -6.87 -0.18 2.71
N ILE A 71 -6.47 -1.30 2.08
CA ILE A 71 -5.07 -1.70 1.92
C ILE A 71 -4.79 -1.84 0.43
N VAL A 72 -3.94 -0.98 -0.11
CA VAL A 72 -3.50 -1.04 -1.51
C VAL A 72 -2.10 -1.65 -1.55
N TYR A 73 -2.00 -2.90 -2.03
CA TYR A 73 -0.76 -3.65 -2.15
C TYR A 73 -0.61 -4.19 -3.58
N SER A 74 0.14 -3.55 -4.49
CA SER A 74 1.07 -2.42 -4.31
C SER A 74 0.78 -1.27 -5.28
N LEU A 75 0.87 -0.02 -4.81
CA LEU A 75 0.79 1.19 -5.65
C LEU A 75 1.85 1.22 -6.75
N SER A 76 2.97 0.52 -6.52
CA SER A 76 4.02 0.44 -7.50
C SER A 76 3.62 -0.22 -8.82
N TYR A 77 2.57 -1.04 -8.81
CA TYR A 77 1.99 -1.57 -10.05
C TYR A 77 1.38 -0.43 -10.89
N PHE A 78 0.57 0.42 -10.27
CA PHE A 78 -0.10 1.54 -10.93
C PHE A 78 0.89 2.59 -11.42
N ILE A 79 1.91 2.93 -10.64
CA ILE A 79 2.94 3.91 -11.07
C ILE A 79 3.61 3.49 -12.38
N ARG A 80 3.88 2.19 -12.56
CA ARG A 80 4.47 1.67 -13.81
C ARG A 80 3.47 1.60 -14.96
N LEU A 81 2.18 1.49 -14.65
CA LEU A 81 1.12 1.28 -15.63
C LEU A 81 0.61 2.61 -16.19
N VAL A 82 0.31 3.58 -15.32
CA VAL A 82 -0.32 4.86 -15.66
C VAL A 82 0.56 6.09 -15.40
N GLY A 83 1.74 5.90 -14.81
CA GLY A 83 2.60 7.02 -14.40
C GLY A 83 2.28 7.54 -12.99
N LEU A 84 2.95 8.62 -12.60
CA LEU A 84 2.84 9.19 -11.25
C LEU A 84 1.57 10.02 -11.06
N ASP A 85 1.25 10.90 -12.00
CA ASP A 85 0.20 11.92 -11.80
C ASP A 85 -1.18 11.29 -11.54
N PRO A 86 -1.65 10.28 -12.31
CA PRO A 86 -2.94 9.63 -11.99
C PRO A 86 -2.93 8.92 -10.64
N VAL A 87 -1.77 8.41 -10.20
CA VAL A 87 -1.62 7.79 -8.88
C VAL A 87 -1.69 8.83 -7.77
N VAL A 88 -1.16 10.03 -7.98
CA VAL A 88 -1.29 11.14 -7.02
C VAL A 88 -2.75 11.56 -6.89
N GLU A 89 -3.46 11.76 -8.00
CA GLU A 89 -4.89 12.10 -8.01
C GLU A 89 -5.74 11.03 -7.29
N ALA A 90 -5.40 9.75 -7.50
CA ALA A 90 -6.01 8.62 -6.80
C ALA A 90 -5.80 8.69 -5.28
N ILE A 91 -4.59 9.00 -4.83
CA ILE A 91 -4.25 9.13 -3.40
C ILE A 91 -5.03 10.30 -2.77
N GLU A 92 -5.09 11.44 -3.45
CA GLU A 92 -5.83 12.61 -2.98
C GLU A 92 -7.33 12.34 -2.88
N SER A 93 -7.89 11.62 -3.87
CA SER A 93 -9.29 11.20 -3.86
C SER A 93 -9.60 10.25 -2.69
N LEU A 94 -8.73 9.27 -2.43
CA LEU A 94 -8.83 8.37 -1.28
C LEU A 94 -8.70 9.11 0.05
N SER A 95 -7.78 10.08 0.15
CA SER A 95 -7.61 10.91 1.35
C SER A 95 -8.87 11.73 1.64
N LYS A 96 -9.40 12.44 0.63
CA LYS A 96 -10.65 13.22 0.75
C LYS A 96 -11.84 12.36 1.19
N LYS A 97 -11.98 11.16 0.63
CA LYS A 97 -13.05 10.22 1.03
C LYS A 97 -12.83 9.70 2.45
N GLY A 98 -11.58 9.42 2.81
CA GLY A 98 -11.15 9.03 4.15
C GLY A 98 -11.55 10.07 5.20
N ASP A 99 -11.39 11.35 4.92
CA ASP A 99 -11.78 12.43 5.81
C ASP A 99 -13.29 12.53 6.05
N ILE A 100 -14.08 12.32 4.99
CA ILE A 100 -15.55 12.32 5.03
C ILE A 100 -16.04 11.13 5.86
N ASN A 101 -15.52 9.93 5.58
CA ASN A 101 -16.02 8.67 6.14
C ASN A 101 -15.29 8.20 7.40
N LYS A 102 -14.26 8.94 7.82
CA LYS A 102 -13.30 8.55 8.87
C LYS A 102 -12.61 7.21 8.58
N SER A 103 -12.40 6.90 7.30
CA SER A 103 -11.68 5.71 6.82
C SER A 103 -10.17 5.90 6.95
N VAL A 104 -9.42 4.79 6.89
CA VAL A 104 -7.94 4.81 6.89
C VAL A 104 -7.43 4.02 5.69
N ASN A 105 -6.53 4.63 4.92
CA ASN A 105 -5.94 4.03 3.72
C ASN A 105 -4.47 3.68 4.00
N PHE A 106 -4.10 2.42 3.81
CA PHE A 106 -2.73 1.95 3.86
C PHE A 106 -2.23 1.67 2.45
N LEU A 107 -1.20 2.41 2.04
CA LEU A 107 -0.67 2.39 0.68
C LEU A 107 0.75 1.83 0.70
N HIS A 108 1.00 0.77 -0.04
CA HIS A 108 2.32 0.15 -0.10
C HIS A 108 3.05 0.48 -1.41
N ILE A 109 4.32 0.90 -1.29
CA ILE A 109 5.28 1.00 -2.40
C ILE A 109 6.58 0.28 -2.04
N THR A 110 7.29 -0.20 -3.07
CA THR A 110 8.64 -0.76 -2.89
C THR A 110 9.68 0.36 -2.98
N LYS A 111 10.44 0.57 -1.89
CA LYS A 111 11.53 1.55 -1.81
C LYS A 111 12.62 1.25 -2.85
N GLY A 112 13.14 2.30 -3.48
CA GLY A 112 14.18 2.26 -4.50
C GLY A 112 13.71 1.95 -5.92
N MET A 113 12.42 1.70 -6.15
CA MET A 113 11.95 1.17 -7.44
C MET A 113 11.56 2.26 -8.46
N HIS A 114 11.19 3.46 -8.01
CA HIS A 114 10.66 4.51 -8.89
C HIS A 114 11.54 5.77 -8.97
N GLY A 115 12.71 5.73 -8.34
CA GLY A 115 13.60 6.88 -8.22
C GLY A 115 13.15 7.86 -7.12
N THR A 116 14.07 8.74 -6.73
CA THR A 116 13.90 9.63 -5.58
C THR A 116 12.80 10.66 -5.78
N THR A 117 12.64 11.20 -7.00
CA THR A 117 11.60 12.19 -7.31
C THR A 117 10.22 11.63 -7.06
N VAL A 118 9.91 10.46 -7.63
CA VAL A 118 8.61 9.79 -7.46
C VAL A 118 8.34 9.48 -5.98
N GLU A 119 9.30 8.88 -5.30
CA GLU A 119 9.15 8.52 -3.89
C GLU A 119 8.96 9.74 -2.99
N ASN A 120 9.65 10.85 -3.26
CA ASN A 120 9.48 12.08 -2.50
C ASN A 120 8.12 12.73 -2.76
N THR A 121 7.61 12.71 -4.00
CA THR A 121 6.26 13.18 -4.30
C THR A 121 5.21 12.38 -3.52
N LEU A 122 5.32 11.05 -3.50
CA LEU A 122 4.39 10.21 -2.75
C LEU A 122 4.45 10.47 -1.23
N LYS A 123 5.66 10.70 -0.68
CA LYS A 123 5.81 11.08 0.74
C LYS A 123 5.16 12.43 1.05
N GLN A 124 5.16 13.35 0.09
CA GLN A 124 4.58 14.67 0.26
C GLN A 124 3.06 14.61 0.34
N VAL A 125 2.42 13.84 -0.55
CA VAL A 125 0.96 13.76 -0.65
C VAL A 125 0.32 12.84 0.40
N CYS A 126 1.05 11.88 0.94
CA CYS A 126 0.55 11.01 2.02
C CYS A 126 0.59 11.70 3.39
N ASP A 127 -0.41 11.47 4.24
CA ASP A 127 -0.50 12.07 5.58
C ASP A 127 0.51 11.49 6.58
N THR A 128 0.79 10.20 6.47
CA THR A 128 1.73 9.46 7.32
C THR A 128 2.63 8.60 6.44
N VAL A 129 3.94 8.57 6.75
CA VAL A 129 4.95 7.83 5.99
C VAL A 129 5.75 6.97 6.95
N ILE A 130 5.66 5.65 6.75
CA ILE A 130 6.43 4.64 7.48
C ILE A 130 7.34 3.92 6.48
N GLU A 131 8.65 3.97 6.71
CA GLU A 131 9.63 3.26 5.89
C GLU A 131 10.19 2.06 6.65
N LEU A 132 10.23 0.91 5.98
CA LEU A 132 10.98 -0.27 6.44
C LEU A 132 12.33 -0.29 5.72
N GLN A 133 13.41 -0.30 6.47
CA GLN A 133 14.78 -0.35 5.96
C GLN A 133 15.46 -1.63 6.40
N VAL A 134 16.21 -2.20 5.47
CA VAL A 134 17.06 -3.36 5.69
C VAL A 134 18.48 -2.94 5.30
N GLU A 135 19.42 -3.09 6.22
CA GLU A 135 20.84 -2.86 6.00
C GLU A 135 21.60 -4.16 6.23
N GLU A 136 22.38 -4.56 5.23
CA GLU A 136 23.34 -5.64 5.37
C GLU A 136 24.61 -5.07 5.98
N ARG A 137 24.97 -5.58 7.17
CA ARG A 137 26.26 -5.36 7.80
C ARG A 137 27.00 -6.70 7.81
N SER A 138 28.33 -6.67 7.91
CA SER A 138 29.23 -7.80 7.62
C SER A 138 28.80 -9.16 8.20
N PHE A 139 28.11 -9.20 9.35
CA PHE A 139 27.64 -10.44 9.97
C PHE A 139 26.16 -10.44 10.35
N ASN A 140 25.41 -9.37 10.06
CA ASN A 140 24.02 -9.25 10.49
C ASN A 140 23.17 -8.39 9.55
N VAL A 141 21.89 -8.74 9.49
CA VAL A 141 20.87 -7.95 8.80
C VAL A 141 20.19 -7.07 9.83
N GLN A 142 20.45 -5.77 9.77
CA GLN A 142 19.77 -4.79 10.59
C GLN A 142 18.46 -4.39 9.92
N ARG A 143 17.37 -4.39 10.69
CA ARG A 143 16.05 -4.00 10.22
C ARG A 143 15.50 -2.88 11.09
N THR A 144 14.96 -1.85 10.46
CA THR A 144 14.57 -0.63 11.16
C THR A 144 13.31 -0.03 10.54
N ILE A 145 12.39 0.42 11.39
CA ILE A 145 11.24 1.22 11.00
C ILE A 145 11.58 2.69 11.22
N PHE A 146 11.32 3.51 10.21
CA PHE A 146 11.39 4.96 10.28
C PHE A 146 10.00 5.53 10.11
N ILE A 147 9.56 6.39 11.03
CA ILE A 147 8.35 7.19 10.85
C ILE A 147 8.83 8.54 10.33
N ARG A 148 8.64 8.81 9.03
CA ARG A 148 9.13 10.03 8.36
C ARG A 148 8.16 11.19 8.47
N LYS A 149 6.87 10.88 8.47
CA LYS A 149 5.76 11.83 8.55
C LYS A 149 4.67 11.18 9.37
N LEU A 150 4.04 11.95 10.26
CA LEU A 150 2.94 11.48 11.09
C LEU A 150 1.87 12.56 11.11
N TYR A 151 0.64 12.21 10.72
CA TYR A 151 -0.45 13.18 10.70
C TYR A 151 -0.83 13.61 12.11
N GLY A 152 -0.99 14.93 12.31
CA GLY A 152 -1.42 15.50 13.60
C GLY A 152 -0.41 15.35 14.75
N SER A 153 0.85 14.98 14.46
CA SER A 153 1.88 14.82 15.49
C SER A 153 3.29 15.04 14.92
N ILE A 154 4.26 15.18 15.83
CA ILE A 154 5.68 15.24 15.45
C ILE A 154 6.15 13.80 15.22
N ALA A 155 6.72 13.55 14.05
CA ALA A 155 7.30 12.24 13.75
C ALA A 155 8.47 11.98 14.71
N PRO A 156 8.54 10.79 15.34
CA PRO A 156 9.57 10.51 16.32
C PRO A 156 10.97 10.45 15.68
N ASP A 157 11.93 11.01 16.41
CA ASP A 157 13.32 11.22 15.99
C ASP A 157 14.16 9.93 16.08
N ASN A 158 13.59 8.85 16.64
CA ASN A 158 14.27 7.60 16.89
C ASN A 158 13.94 6.51 15.88
N PHE A 159 14.94 5.67 15.62
CA PHE A 159 14.80 4.45 14.84
C PHE A 159 14.17 3.35 15.69
N LEU A 160 13.22 2.61 15.12
CA LEU A 160 12.59 1.47 15.80
C LEU A 160 13.17 0.18 15.20
N PRO A 161 14.16 -0.45 15.86
CA PRO A 161 14.66 -1.74 15.40
C PRO A 161 13.55 -2.79 15.49
N PHE A 162 13.55 -3.72 14.55
CA PHE A 162 12.60 -4.83 14.55
C PHE A 162 13.26 -6.13 14.12
N TYR A 163 12.66 -7.25 14.52
CA TYR A 163 13.01 -8.57 14.00
C TYR A 163 11.75 -9.27 13.49
N ILE A 164 11.96 -10.23 12.58
CA ILE A 164 10.87 -11.03 12.02
C ILE A 164 10.92 -12.39 12.71
N GLY A 165 9.96 -12.65 13.59
CA GLY A 165 9.78 -13.94 14.24
C GLY A 165 8.67 -14.77 13.59
N LYS A 166 8.35 -15.91 14.21
CA LYS A 166 7.26 -16.80 13.75
C LYS A 166 5.90 -16.10 13.68
N GLU A 167 5.65 -15.18 14.62
CA GLU A 167 4.41 -14.39 14.70
C GLU A 167 4.46 -13.10 13.87
N GLY A 168 5.50 -12.89 13.05
CA GLY A 168 5.68 -11.69 12.25
C GLY A 168 6.64 -10.65 12.86
N ILE A 169 6.38 -9.37 12.58
CA ILE A 169 7.26 -8.25 12.98
C ILE A 169 7.12 -7.99 14.48
N LYS A 170 8.26 -7.99 15.19
CA LYS A 170 8.34 -7.60 16.60
C LYS A 170 9.30 -6.43 16.75
N LEU A 171 8.83 -5.39 17.41
CA LEU A 171 9.67 -4.24 17.77
C LEU A 171 10.65 -4.65 18.85
N ASP A 172 11.91 -4.27 18.67
CA ASP A 172 12.92 -4.33 19.70
C ASP A 172 12.88 -3.01 20.49
N THR A 173 12.24 -3.05 21.66
CA THR A 173 12.04 -1.88 22.52
C THR A 173 13.18 -1.67 23.51
N ILE A 174 14.29 -2.39 23.38
CA ILE A 174 15.44 -2.26 24.28
C ILE A 174 16.03 -0.86 24.15
N LYS A 175 15.70 0.02 25.11
CA LYS A 175 16.45 1.26 25.33
C LYS A 175 17.85 0.87 25.79
N ARG A 176 18.86 1.08 24.93
CA ARG A 176 20.25 1.13 25.40
C ARG A 176 20.38 2.40 26.24
N ILE A 177 20.42 2.25 27.55
CA ILE A 177 20.87 3.31 28.44
C ILE A 177 22.39 3.37 28.24
N LEU A 178 22.86 4.48 27.65
CA LEU A 178 24.28 4.82 27.58
C LEU A 178 24.69 5.54 28.86
#